data_AF-A0A7V6GP12-F1
#
_entry.id   AF-A0A7V6GP12-F1
#
_cell.length_a   1.000
_cell.length_b   1.000
_cell.length_c   1.000
_cell.angle_alpha   90.00
_cell.angle_beta   90.00
_cell.angle_gamma   90.00
#
_symmetry.space_group_name_H-M   'P 1'
#
loop_
_entity.id
_entity.type
_entity.pdbx_description
1 polymer ?
#
loop_
_entity_poly.entity_id
_entity_poly.type
_entity_poly.pdbx_seq_one_letter_code
_entity_poly.pdbx_strand_id
1 'polypeptide(L)' 'KMFADACYELGKSVGIEMNFKGQGIKEKDFKAQVTKLAYAAYEDQCSPANPRLVLVEEVEKMLEAAYYDKVIKY' A
#
# COMPACT_ATOMS: atom_id res chain seq x y z
N LYS A 1 -4.51 -19.69 10.42
CA LYS A 1 -4.76 -18.32 9.92
C LYS A 1 -3.44 -17.57 10.01
N MET A 2 -2.89 -17.05 8.92
CA MET A 2 -1.65 -16.27 8.98
C MET A 2 -1.96 -14.89 9.57
N PHE A 3 -0.95 -14.22 10.15
CA PHE A 3 -1.15 -12.92 10.81
C PHE A 3 -1.76 -11.88 9.87
N ALA A 4 -1.32 -11.84 8.60
CA ALA A 4 -1.87 -10.95 7.57
C ALA A 4 -3.38 -11.18 7.35
N ASP A 5 -3.82 -12.44 7.26
CA ASP A 5 -5.25 -12.77 7.10
C ASP A 5 -6.05 -12.31 8.33
N ALA A 6 -5.47 -12.39 9.53
CA ALA A 6 -6.14 -11.93 10.75
C ALA A 6 -6.38 -10.42 10.73
N CYS A 7 -5.38 -9.64 10.31
CA CYS A 7 -5.51 -8.19 10.14
C CYS A 7 -6.53 -7.82 9.07
N TYR A 8 -6.53 -8.52 7.93
CA TYR A 8 -7.46 -8.25 6.83
C TYR A 8 -8.93 -8.48 7.25
N GLU A 9 -9.20 -9.61 7.92
CA GLU A 9 -10.54 -9.91 8.41
C GLU A 9 -11.00 -8.95 9.52
N LEU A 10 -10.08 -8.49 10.39
CA LEU A 10 -10.41 -7.45 11.37
C LEU A 10 -10.82 -6.15 10.68
N GLY A 11 -10.06 -5.69 9.68
CA GLY A 11 -10.39 -4.48 8.93
C GLY A 11 -11.77 -4.53 8.30
N LYS A 12 -12.11 -5.66 7.66
CA LYS A 12 -13.47 -5.90 7.12
C LYS A 12 -14.54 -5.88 8.21
N SER A 13 -14.28 -6.50 9.36
CA SER A 13 -15.25 -6.56 10.46
C SER A 13 -15.61 -5.19 11.05
N VAL A 14 -14.72 -4.19 10.90
CA VAL A 14 -14.94 -2.81 11.33
C VAL A 14 -15.34 -1.88 10.19
N GLY A 15 -15.67 -2.43 9.01
CA GLY A 15 -16.21 -1.68 7.87
C GLY A 15 -15.17 -1.02 6.97
N ILE A 16 -13.90 -1.45 7.01
CA ILE A 16 -12.86 -0.93 6.10
C ILE A 16 -12.91 -1.66 4.76
N GLU A 17 -13.02 -0.90 3.68
CA GLU A 17 -12.69 -1.37 2.33
C GLU A 17 -11.17 -1.52 2.22
N MET A 18 -10.70 -2.77 2.18
CA MET A 18 -9.28 -3.13 2.35
C MET A 18 -8.38 -2.84 1.13
N ASN A 19 -8.76 -1.85 0.31
CA ASN A 19 -7.97 -1.36 -0.82
C ASN A 19 -8.33 0.11 -1.14
N PHE A 20 -7.42 0.83 -1.79
CA PHE A 20 -7.62 2.25 -2.09
C PHE A 20 -8.77 2.51 -3.07
N LYS A 21 -9.00 1.58 -4.01
CA LYS A 21 -10.08 1.71 -5.01
C LYS A 21 -11.46 1.68 -4.35
N GLY A 22 -11.68 0.78 -3.38
CA GLY A 22 -12.92 0.64 -2.61
C GLY A 22 -13.18 1.85 -1.71
N GLN A 23 -12.14 2.59 -1.34
CA GLN A 23 -12.25 3.84 -0.59
C GLN A 23 -12.54 5.07 -1.47
N GLY A 24 -12.81 4.89 -2.78
CA GLY A 24 -13.26 5.96 -3.67
C GLY A 24 -12.14 6.76 -4.34
N ILE A 25 -10.88 6.32 -4.24
CA ILE A 25 -9.77 6.94 -4.97
C ILE A 25 -9.93 6.62 -6.46
N LYS A 26 -10.01 7.67 -7.30
CA LYS A 26 -10.12 7.51 -8.75
C LYS A 26 -8.80 7.00 -9.33
N GLU A 27 -8.88 6.02 -10.22
CA GLU A 27 -7.70 5.38 -10.81
C GLU A 27 -6.80 6.37 -11.55
N LYS A 28 -7.39 7.33 -12.26
CA LYS A 28 -6.65 8.38 -12.96
C LYS A 28 -5.82 9.22 -11.99
N ASP A 29 -6.40 9.60 -10.86
CA ASP A 29 -5.74 10.45 -9.87
C ASP A 29 -4.66 9.67 -9.14
N PHE A 30 -4.94 8.40 -8.80
CA PHE A 30 -3.94 7.49 -8.24
C PHE A 30 -2.72 7.33 -9.16
N LYS A 31 -2.95 6.95 -10.44
CA LYS A 31 -1.87 6.76 -11.42
C LYS A 31 -1.06 8.02 -11.68
N ALA A 32 -1.70 9.19 -11.62
CA ALA A 32 -1.02 10.46 -11.79
C ALA A 32 -0.11 10.83 -10.59
N GLN A 33 -0.31 10.22 -9.42
CA GLN A 33 0.39 10.59 -8.18
C GLN A 33 1.28 9.47 -7.61
N VAL A 34 1.08 8.20 -8.02
CA VAL A 34 1.71 7.04 -7.35
C VAL A 34 3.23 7.12 -7.30
N THR A 35 3.90 7.53 -8.39
CA THR A 35 5.35 7.70 -8.42
C THR A 35 5.80 8.79 -7.44
N LYS A 36 5.10 9.93 -7.40
CA LYS A 36 5.41 11.02 -6.45
C LYS A 36 5.22 10.55 -5.00
N LEU A 37 4.18 9.78 -4.72
CA LEU A 37 3.93 9.19 -3.40
C LEU A 37 5.04 8.21 -3.02
N ALA A 38 5.55 7.42 -3.96
CA ALA A 38 6.66 6.49 -3.73
C ALA A 38 7.96 7.23 -3.34
N TYR A 39 8.30 8.33 -4.01
CA TYR A 39 9.42 9.18 -3.62
C TYR A 39 9.22 9.79 -2.22
N ALA A 40 8.04 10.34 -1.95
CA ALA A 40 7.75 10.94 -0.65
C ALA A 40 7.84 9.91 0.50
N ALA A 41 7.37 8.69 0.27
CA ALA A 41 7.49 7.60 1.24
C ALA A 41 8.96 7.17 1.43
N TYR A 42 9.75 7.11 0.37
CA TYR A 42 11.17 6.77 0.46
C TYR A 42 11.98 7.81 1.25
N GLU A 43 11.67 9.10 1.07
CA GLU A 43 12.33 10.23 1.74
C GLU A 43 11.81 10.52 3.16
N ASP A 44 10.75 9.82 3.59
CA ASP A 44 10.17 9.99 4.92
C ASP A 44 11.18 9.60 6.02
N GLN A 45 11.19 10.37 7.11
CA GLN A 45 12.11 10.16 8.23
C GLN A 45 11.87 8.83 8.97
N CYS A 46 10.71 8.19 8.78
CA CYS A 46 10.43 6.86 9.32
C CYS A 46 11.11 5.74 8.50
N SER A 47 11.39 5.97 7.21
CA SER A 47 11.89 4.94 6.29
C SER A 47 13.25 4.34 6.69
N PRO A 48 14.22 5.09 7.23
CA PRO A 48 15.47 4.52 7.73
C PRO A 48 15.30 3.53 8.90
N ALA A 49 14.19 3.59 9.64
CA ALA A 49 13.89 2.68 10.74
C ALA A 49 13.20 1.38 10.27
N ASN A 50 12.80 1.29 9.01
CA ASN A 50 12.19 0.09 8.45
C ASN A 50 13.24 -1.05 8.40
N PRO A 51 12.92 -2.29 8.81
CA PRO A 51 13.89 -3.40 8.86
C PRO A 51 14.49 -3.77 7.50
N ARG A 52 13.89 -3.31 6.40
CA ARG A 52 14.37 -3.48 5.03
C ARG A 52 14.43 -2.12 4.33
N LEU A 53 15.58 -1.77 3.78
CA LEU A 53 15.69 -0.67 2.82
C LEU A 53 14.83 -1.03 1.60
N VAL A 54 13.90 -0.17 1.26
CA VAL A 54 12.98 -0.36 0.13
C VAL A 54 13.37 0.59 -0.99
N LEU A 55 13.39 0.11 -2.24
CA LEU A 55 13.60 0.98 -3.40
C LEU A 55 12.30 1.70 -3.76
N VAL A 56 12.38 2.89 -4.36
CA VAL A 56 11.20 3.66 -4.81
C VAL A 56 10.28 2.81 -5.70
N GLU A 57 10.83 2.02 -6.62
CA GLU A 57 10.06 1.11 -7.49
C GLU A 57 9.32 0.02 -6.71
N GLU A 58 9.86 -0.44 -5.58
CA GLU A 58 9.18 -1.42 -4.73
C GLU A 58 8.03 -0.78 -3.95
N VAL A 59 8.21 0.47 -3.49
CA VAL A 59 7.13 1.24 -2.87
C VAL A 59 6.00 1.46 -3.86
N GLU A 60 6.31 1.84 -5.10
CA GLU A 60 5.32 2.02 -6.16
C GLU A 60 4.53 0.72 -6.41
N LYS A 61 5.21 -0.43 -6.51
CA LYS A 61 4.55 -1.75 -6.62
C LYS A 61 3.65 -2.07 -5.42
N MET A 62 4.07 -1.73 -4.20
CA MET A 62 3.25 -1.89 -2.98
C MET A 62 1.99 -1.01 -3.04
N LEU A 63 2.12 0.25 -3.45
CA LEU A 63 0.99 1.17 -3.59
C LEU A 63 0.01 0.70 -4.67
N GLU A 64 0.50 0.19 -5.81
CA GLU A 64 -0.36 -0.39 -6.85
C GLU A 64 -1.09 -1.64 -6.35
N ALA A 65 -0.39 -2.51 -5.62
CA ALA A 65 -1.00 -3.70 -5.04
C ALA A 65 -2.10 -3.34 -4.03
N ALA A 66 -1.88 -2.33 -3.19
CA ALA A 66 -2.87 -1.79 -2.26
C ALA A 66 -4.05 -1.11 -2.96
N TYR A 67 -3.87 -0.60 -4.19
CA TYR A 67 -4.97 -0.04 -4.99
C TYR A 67 -5.86 -1.13 -5.59
N TYR A 68 -5.27 -2.19 -6.16
CA TYR A 68 -5.99 -3.24 -6.87
C TYR A 68 -6.32 -4.48 -6.03
N ASP A 69 -6.08 -4.46 -4.72
CA ASP A 69 -6.24 -5.60 -3.80
C ASP A 69 -5.45 -6.84 -4.26
N LYS A 70 -4.15 -6.64 -4.54
CA LYS A 70 -3.25 -7.72 -4.98
C LYS A 70 -2.29 -8.11 -3.86
N VAL A 71 -2.06 -9.41 -3.71
CA VAL A 71 -1.03 -9.93 -2.81
C VAL A 71 0.32 -9.90 -3.52
N ILE A 72 1.33 -9.27 -2.89
CA ILE A 72 2.72 -9.32 -3.35
C ILE A 72 3.40 -10.54 -2.72
N LYS A 73 4.16 -11.28 -3.53
CA LYS A 73 5.05 -12.34 -3.08
C LYS A 73 6.49 -11.88 -3.30
N TYR A 74 7.29 -11.98 -2.25
CA TYR A 74 8.72 -11.69 -2.26
C TYR A 74 9.51 -13.00 -2.25
#